data_AF-A0A3M1A9J7-F1
#
_entry.id   AF-A0A3M1A9J7-F1
#
_cell.length_a   1.000
_cell.length_b   1.000
_cell.length_c   1.000
_cell.angle_alpha   90.00
_cell.angle_beta   90.00
_cell.angle_gamma   90.00
#
_symmetry.space_group_name_H-M   'P 1'
#
loop_
_entity.id
_entity.type
_entity.pdbx_description
1 polymer ?
#
loop_
_entity_poly.entity_id
_entity_poly.type
_entity_poly.pdbx_seq_one_letter_code
_entity_poly.pdbx_strand_id
1 'polypeptide(L)' 'MRFADPGDQATPLHFLPAEAFDEWRARQPERVADWLVATGFRAELGRVALVPGGAGGVALAVAGLGRARTRART' A
#
# COMPACT_ATOMS: atom_id res chain seq x y z
N MET A 1 5.28 11.36 -27.67
CA MET A 1 5.08 10.71 -26.36
C MET A 1 4.55 9.32 -26.61
N ARG A 2 5.07 8.28 -25.96
CA ARG A 2 4.61 6.88 -26.10
C ARG A 2 4.00 6.46 -24.76
N PHE A 3 2.80 5.88 -24.79
CA PHE A 3 2.13 5.32 -23.62
C PHE A 3 2.47 3.82 -23.46
N ALA A 4 2.22 3.28 -22.27
CA ALA A 4 2.29 1.83 -22.02
C ALA A 4 1.16 1.10 -22.77
N ASP A 5 1.40 -0.15 -23.13
CA ASP A 5 0.37 -0.98 -23.76
C ASP A 5 -0.66 -1.40 -22.70
N PRO A 6 -1.96 -1.54 -23.03
CA PRO A 6 -3.01 -1.88 -22.04
C PRO A 6 -2.77 -3.19 -21.27
N GLY A 7 -1.91 -4.08 -21.79
CA GLY A 7 -1.53 -5.34 -21.16
C GLY A 7 -0.26 -5.27 -20.29
N ASP A 8 0.43 -4.13 -20.25
CA ASP A 8 1.61 -3.96 -19.41
C ASP A 8 1.22 -4.09 -17.93
N GLN A 9 1.95 -4.96 -17.23
CA GLN A 9 1.70 -5.21 -15.81
C GLN A 9 2.09 -3.99 -14.99
N ALA A 10 1.10 -3.31 -14.43
CA ALA A 10 1.31 -2.22 -13.48
C ALA A 10 1.49 -2.77 -12.05
N THR A 11 2.37 -2.16 -11.27
CA THR A 11 2.46 -2.43 -9.83
C THR A 11 1.19 -1.90 -9.15
N PRO A 12 0.42 -2.73 -8.42
CA PRO A 12 -0.75 -2.28 -7.69
C PRO A 12 -0.40 -1.21 -6.65
N LEU A 13 -1.21 -0.15 -6.59
CA LEU A 13 -1.09 0.93 -5.62
C LEU A 13 -2.39 1.05 -4.83
N HIS A 14 -2.29 0.90 -3.50
CA HIS A 14 -3.42 0.99 -2.59
C HIS A 14 -3.31 2.23 -1.72
N PHE A 15 -4.40 2.99 -1.60
CA PHE A 15 -4.51 4.10 -0.66
C PHE A 15 -5.42 3.72 0.49
N LEU A 16 -4.91 3.77 1.72
CA LEU A 16 -5.65 3.30 2.89
C LEU A 16 -5.81 4.41 3.92
N PRO A 17 -7.05 4.73 4.34
CA PRO A 17 -7.29 5.36 5.62
C PRO A 17 -6.75 4.50 6.75
N ALA A 18 -6.28 5.14 7.83
CA ALA A 18 -5.71 4.41 8.97
C ALA A 18 -6.72 3.44 9.60
N GLU A 19 -7.99 3.83 9.68
CA GLU A 19 -9.09 3.02 10.19
C GLU A 19 -9.41 1.77 9.36
N ALA A 20 -9.05 1.74 8.07
CA ALA A 20 -9.31 0.61 7.19
C ALA A 20 -8.14 -0.39 7.15
N PHE A 21 -7.00 -0.07 7.78
CA PHE A 21 -5.77 -0.83 7.61
C PHE A 21 -5.88 -2.27 8.10
N ASP A 22 -6.41 -2.51 9.31
CA ASP A 22 -6.47 -3.85 9.88
C ASP A 22 -7.39 -4.79 9.08
N GLU A 23 -8.57 -4.31 8.68
CA GLU A 23 -9.51 -5.07 7.85
C GLU A 23 -8.94 -5.34 6.45
N TRP A 24 -8.29 -4.34 5.84
CA TRP A 24 -7.64 -4.51 4.55
C TRP A 24 -6.48 -5.52 4.64
N ARG A 25 -5.64 -5.43 5.67
CA ARG A 25 -4.51 -6.33 5.92
C ARG A 25 -4.98 -7.78 6.09
N ALA A 26 -6.07 -8.00 6.84
CA ALA A 26 -6.63 -9.33 7.07
C ALA A 26 -7.10 -10.04 5.78
N ARG A 27 -7.32 -9.30 4.69
CA ARG A 27 -7.68 -9.85 3.37
C ARG A 27 -6.49 -10.03 2.43
N GLN A 28 -5.28 -9.66 2.86
CA GLN A 28 -4.09 -9.81 2.03
C GLN A 28 -3.49 -11.21 2.16
N PRO A 29 -2.70 -11.67 1.17
CA PRO A 29 -1.84 -12.83 1.34
C PRO A 29 -0.94 -12.67 2.56
N GLU A 30 -0.68 -13.76 3.29
CA GLU A 30 0.11 -13.79 4.54
C GLU A 30 1.45 -13.04 4.41
N ARG A 31 2.21 -13.30 3.33
CA ARG A 31 3.47 -12.59 3.03
C ARG A 31 3.35 -11.06 2.99
N VAL A 32 2.22 -10.52 2.56
CA VAL A 32 1.98 -9.08 2.49
C VAL A 32 1.63 -8.55 3.89
N ALA A 33 0.73 -9.25 4.59
CA ALA A 33 0.33 -8.87 5.94
C ALA A 33 1.52 -8.85 6.90
N ASP A 34 2.33 -9.91 6.90
CA ASP A 34 3.50 -10.06 7.76
C ASP A 34 4.56 -9.02 7.45
N TRP A 35 4.80 -8.72 6.17
CA TRP A 35 5.74 -7.67 5.78
C TRP A 35 5.34 -6.30 6.32
N LEU A 36 4.05 -5.95 6.23
CA LEU A 36 3.54 -4.68 6.72
C LEU A 36 3.64 -4.58 8.24
N VAL A 37 3.44 -5.70 8.95
CA VAL A 37 3.65 -5.78 10.41
C VAL A 37 5.14 -5.64 10.75
N ALA A 38 6.01 -6.40 10.09
CA ALA A 38 7.45 -6.40 10.33
C ALA A 38 8.10 -5.03 10.08
N THR A 39 7.57 -4.28 9.11
CA THR A 39 8.03 -2.91 8.80
C THR A 39 7.35 -1.83 9.65
N GLY A 40 6.39 -2.20 10.50
CA GLY A 40 5.66 -1.28 11.38
C GLY A 40 4.74 -0.31 10.63
N PHE A 41 4.27 -0.67 9.44
CA PHE A 41 3.36 0.16 8.67
C PHE A 41 1.97 0.25 9.34
N ARG A 42 1.40 1.48 9.39
CA ARG A 42 0.12 1.77 10.07
C ARG A 42 -0.80 2.74 9.29
N ALA A 43 -0.58 2.88 7.98
CA ALA A 43 -1.36 3.78 7.12
C ALA A 43 -1.45 5.24 7.62
N GLU A 44 -0.41 5.74 8.31
CA GLU A 44 -0.27 7.15 8.70
C GLU A 44 -0.17 8.04 7.45
N LEU A 45 -0.63 9.29 7.55
CA LEU A 45 -0.67 10.21 6.40
C LEU A 45 0.73 10.37 5.78
N GLY A 46 0.85 10.09 4.48
CA GLY A 46 2.09 10.24 3.72
C GLY A 46 3.10 9.11 3.91
N ARG A 47 2.83 8.12 4.77
CA ARG A 47 3.66 6.91 4.85
C ARG A 47 3.38 6.01 3.65
N VAL A 48 4.45 5.42 3.12
CA VAL A 48 4.37 4.45 2.03
C VAL A 48 5.13 3.19 2.44
N ALA A 49 4.56 2.02 2.13
CA ALA A 49 5.23 0.74 2.21
C ALA A 49 5.32 0.11 0.82
N LEU A 50 6.53 -0.30 0.43
CA LEU A 50 6.77 -1.14 -0.73
C LEU A 50 6.88 -2.59 -0.26
N VAL A 51 6.08 -3.48 -0.84
CA VAL A 51 6.09 -4.90 -0.50
C VAL A 51 6.94 -5.65 -1.51
N PRO A 52 7.98 -6.39 -1.08
CA PRO A 52 8.85 -7.11 -1.99
C PRO A 52 8.12 -8.25 -2.69
N GLY A 53 8.36 -8.38 -3.98
CA GLY A 53 8.00 -9.53 -4.81
C GLY A 53 9.05 -10.63 -4.71
N GLY A 54 8.64 -11.88 -4.91
CA GLY A 54 9.53 -13.05 -4.73
C GLY A 54 10.74 -13.10 -5.67
N ALA A 55 10.70 -12.37 -6.79
CA ALA A 55 11.79 -12.28 -7.77
C ALA A 55 12.63 -10.99 -7.67
N GLY A 56 12.55 -10.25 -6.55
CA GLY A 56 13.36 -9.04 -6.32
C GLY A 56 12.75 -7.72 -6.82
N GLY A 57 11.48 -7.72 -7.23
CA GLY A 57 10.71 -6.52 -7.61
C GLY A 57 9.79 -5.99 -6.51
N VAL A 58 8.94 -4.99 -6.83
CA VAL A 58 7.84 -4.55 -5.95
C VAL A 58 6.57 -5.28 -6.34
N ALA A 59 5.99 -6.02 -5.40
CA ALA A 59 4.73 -6.71 -5.63
C ALA A 59 3.52 -5.77 -5.54
N LEU A 60 3.55 -4.82 -4.60
CA LEU A 60 2.56 -3.76 -4.46
C LEU A 60 3.12 -2.61 -3.62
N ALA A 61 2.47 -1.46 -3.72
CA ALA A 61 2.70 -0.31 -2.86
C ALA A 61 1.42 0.05 -2.08
N VAL A 62 1.58 0.45 -0.82
CA VAL A 62 0.50 0.94 0.04
C VAL A 62 0.85 2.31 0.56
N ALA A 63 -0.02 3.28 0.33
CA ALA A 63 0.10 4.65 0.83
C ALA A 63 -0.95 4.93 1.91
N GLY A 64 -0.51 5.46 3.05
CA GLY A 64 -1.37 5.87 4.14
C GLY A 64 -2.00 7.24 3.89
N LEU A 65 -3.31 7.32 4.06
CA LEU A 65 -4.09 8.55 4.02
C LEU A 65 -4.29 9.17 5.41
N GLY A 66 -3.77 8.52 6.46
CA GLY A 66 -4.02 8.90 7.84
C GLY A 66 -5.51 8.76 8.21
N ARG A 67 -5.90 9.39 9.32
CA ARG A 67 -7.30 9.48 9.72
C ARG A 67 -7.97 10.66 9.03
N ALA A 68 -9.30 10.64 8.93
CA ALA A 68 -10.10 11.75 8.39
C ALA A 68 -9.68 13.14 8.91
N ARG A 69 -9.47 13.29 10.23
CA ARG A 69 -9.04 14.55 10.86
C ARG A 69 -7.65 15.03 10.39
N THR A 70 -6.74 14.11 10.10
CA THR A 70 -5.39 14.42 9.63
C THR A 70 -5.38 14.78 8.14
N ARG A 71 -6.36 14.29 7.38
CA ARG A 71 -6.46 14.52 5.93
C ARG A 71 -7.09 15.86 5.55
N ALA A 72 -7.79 16.52 6.47
CA ALA A 72 -8.34 17.85 6.23
C ALA A 72 -7.20 18.84 5.95
N ARG A 73 -7.16 19.37 4.71
CA ARG A 73 -6.31 20.51 4.37
C ARG A 73 -7.09 21.77 4.75
N THR A 74 -6.63 22.50 5.75
CA THR A 74 -7.15 23.83 6.11
C THR A 74 -6.49 24.90 5.25
#